data_AF-A0A8T3XEN7-F1
#
_entry.id   AF-A0A8T3XEN7-F1
#
_cell.length_a   1.000
_cell.length_b   1.000
_cell.length_c   1.000
_cell.angle_alpha   90.00
_cell.angle_beta   90.00
_cell.angle_gamma   90.00
#
_symmetry.space_group_name_H-M   'P 1'
#
loop_
_entity.id
_entity.type
_entity.pdbx_description
1 polymer ?
#
loop_
_entity_poly.entity_id
_entity_poly.type
_entity_poly.pdbx_seq_one_letter_code
_entity_poly.pdbx_strand_id
1 'polypeptide(L)'
;MDTNSPYSAMLSLKEATSRFIARGADLTQFFDIGDYIVCKIINVTSQKLVDVTMKGPGLRKLKGGRIIEADSNKIPRIVGKQGSMISMIKEATKCDIIAGQNGIIWIDGAPENELLAIMCIRKIEEESHLSGLTDKIKAFLEENANQKN
;
A
#
# COMPACT_ATOMS: atom_id res chain seq x y z
N MET A 1 -12.60 -4.06 10.62
CA MET A 1 -11.82 -3.37 9.57
C MET A 1 -11.75 -4.29 8.37
N ASP A 2 -11.96 -3.76 7.17
CA ASP A 2 -11.74 -4.52 5.95
C ASP A 2 -10.24 -4.54 5.62
N THR A 3 -9.70 -5.74 5.42
CA THR A 3 -8.30 -5.97 5.07
C THR A 3 -8.15 -6.66 3.72
N ASN A 4 -9.20 -6.74 2.91
CA ASN A 4 -9.21 -7.53 1.67
C ASN A 4 -8.77 -8.98 1.92
N SER A 5 -9.27 -9.57 3.01
CA SER A 5 -8.97 -10.94 3.44
C SER A 5 -10.25 -11.62 3.94
N PRO A 6 -10.32 -12.97 3.95
CA PRO A 6 -11.49 -13.68 4.46
C PRO A 6 -11.65 -13.58 5.99
N TYR A 7 -10.70 -12.96 6.69
CA TYR A 7 -10.67 -12.87 8.14
C TYR A 7 -10.96 -11.45 8.63
N SER A 8 -11.78 -11.36 9.67
CA SER A 8 -12.07 -10.08 10.31
C SER A 8 -10.86 -9.56 11.08
N ALA A 9 -10.49 -8.32 10.79
CA ALA A 9 -9.43 -7.61 11.51
C ALA A 9 -9.99 -6.58 12.50
N MET A 10 -9.36 -6.50 13.67
CA MET A 10 -9.67 -5.56 14.74
C MET A 10 -8.45 -4.69 15.07
N LEU A 11 -8.67 -3.37 15.11
CA LEU A 11 -7.70 -2.40 15.62
C LEU A 11 -8.21 -1.90 16.97
N SER A 12 -7.54 -2.30 18.05
CA SER A 12 -7.87 -1.78 19.38
C SER A 12 -7.42 -0.33 19.53
N LEU A 13 -8.12 0.47 20.35
CA LEU A 13 -7.73 1.87 20.61
C LEU A 13 -6.31 2.00 21.15
N LYS A 14 -5.90 1.05 22.00
CA LYS A 14 -4.53 0.98 22.52
C LYS A 14 -3.53 0.93 21.39
N GLU A 15 -3.83 0.23 20.31
CA GLU A 15 -2.95 0.01 19.16
C GLU A 15 -3.16 1.04 18.03
N ALA A 16 -4.25 1.79 18.06
CA ALA A 16 -4.60 2.79 17.05
C ALA A 16 -3.84 4.12 17.22
N THR A 17 -3.61 4.55 18.46
CA THR A 17 -2.94 5.82 18.76
C THR A 17 -2.11 5.75 20.04
N SER A 18 -1.04 6.53 20.09
CA SER A 18 -0.27 6.79 21.31
C SER A 18 -0.80 7.98 22.12
N ARG A 19 -1.75 8.74 21.57
CA ARG A 19 -2.37 9.89 22.26
C ARG A 19 -3.32 9.40 23.35
N PHE A 20 -3.34 10.13 24.46
CA PHE A 20 -4.33 9.90 25.51
C PHE A 20 -5.73 10.22 24.98
N ILE A 21 -6.62 9.24 25.03
CA ILE A 21 -8.04 9.40 24.69
C ILE A 21 -8.81 9.47 26.02
N ALA A 22 -9.48 10.60 26.27
CA ALA A 22 -10.34 10.75 27.45
C ALA A 22 -11.52 9.77 27.38
N ARG A 23 -11.98 9.26 28.54
CA ARG A 23 -13.18 8.42 28.59
C ARG A 23 -14.38 9.21 28.07
N GLY A 24 -15.07 8.67 27.06
CA GLY A 24 -16.21 9.33 26.40
C GLY A 24 -15.84 10.26 25.25
N ALA A 25 -14.55 10.35 24.87
CA ALA A 25 -14.16 11.06 23.66
C ALA A 25 -14.72 10.37 22.41
N ASP A 26 -15.18 11.17 21.45
CA ASP A 26 -15.63 10.67 20.16
C ASP A 26 -14.46 10.03 19.41
N LEU A 27 -14.59 8.77 19.02
CA LEU A 27 -13.51 8.04 18.35
C LEU A 27 -13.43 8.36 16.85
N THR A 28 -14.52 8.88 16.27
CA THR A 28 -14.60 9.25 14.85
C THR A 28 -13.60 10.34 14.48
N GLN A 29 -13.22 11.19 15.45
CA GLN A 29 -12.18 12.21 15.26
C GLN A 29 -10.80 11.63 14.92
N PHE A 30 -10.56 10.35 15.25
CA PHE A 30 -9.31 9.66 14.95
C PHE A 30 -9.43 8.81 13.69
N PHE A 31 -10.49 8.00 13.59
CA PHE A 31 -10.77 7.12 12.46
C PHE A 31 -12.26 7.11 12.17
N ASP A 32 -12.60 7.41 10.94
CA ASP A 32 -13.95 7.39 10.42
C ASP A 32 -14.09 6.30 9.34
N ILE A 33 -15.34 5.95 9.03
CA ILE A 33 -15.66 4.97 8.00
C ILE A 33 -15.18 5.50 6.64
N GLY A 34 -14.45 4.67 5.90
CA GLY A 34 -13.85 5.02 4.61
C GLY A 34 -12.39 5.49 4.69
N ASP A 35 -11.84 5.63 5.90
CA ASP A 35 -10.41 5.89 6.05
C ASP A 35 -9.56 4.67 5.70
N TYR A 36 -8.47 4.92 4.98
CA TYR A 36 -7.43 3.92 4.72
C TYR A 36 -6.28 4.09 5.70
N ILE A 37 -5.78 2.96 6.22
CA ILE A 37 -4.67 2.95 7.17
C ILE A 37 -3.61 1.94 6.76
N VAL A 38 -2.36 2.27 7.04
CA VAL A 38 -1.26 1.30 7.01
C VAL A 38 -1.10 0.74 8.41
N CYS A 39 -1.40 -0.54 8.55
CA CYS A 39 -1.31 -1.27 9.81
C CYS A 39 -0.48 -2.55 9.66
N LYS A 40 -0.01 -3.07 10.80
CA LYS A 40 0.74 -4.33 10.87
C LYS A 40 -0.08 -5.36 11.65
N ILE A 41 -0.11 -6.60 11.18
CA ILE A 41 -0.69 -7.73 11.92
C ILE A 41 0.22 -8.06 13.11
N ILE A 42 -0.35 -8.11 14.31
CA ILE A 42 0.38 -8.42 15.55
C ILE A 42 0.04 -9.81 16.11
N ASN A 43 -1.19 -10.27 15.89
CA ASN A 43 -1.65 -11.54 16.43
C ASN A 43 -2.76 -12.11 15.53
N VAL A 44 -2.80 -13.43 15.43
CA VAL A 44 -3.90 -14.16 14.79
C VAL A 44 -4.34 -15.21 15.79
N THR A 45 -5.56 -15.07 16.27
CA THR A 45 -6.12 -15.98 17.28
C THR A 45 -6.47 -17.34 16.66
N SER A 46 -6.67 -18.36 17.50
CA SER A 46 -7.16 -19.67 17.07
C SER A 46 -8.54 -19.62 16.39
N GLN A 47 -9.33 -18.60 16.71
CA GLN A 47 -10.63 -18.32 16.07
C GLN A 47 -10.50 -17.52 14.76
N LYS A 48 -9.28 -17.32 14.25
CA LYS A 48 -8.98 -16.58 13.02
C LYS A 48 -9.40 -15.10 13.07
N LEU A 49 -9.47 -14.52 14.27
CA LEU A 49 -9.53 -13.07 14.46
C LEU A 49 -8.12 -12.50 14.35
N VAL A 50 -7.99 -11.45 13.54
CA VAL A 50 -6.71 -10.79 13.28
C VAL A 50 -6.63 -9.50 14.07
N ASP A 51 -5.64 -9.39 14.96
CA ASP A 51 -5.35 -8.15 15.66
C ASP A 51 -4.30 -7.37 14.87
N VAL A 52 -4.55 -6.08 14.68
CA VAL A 52 -3.63 -5.17 13.99
C VAL A 52 -3.16 -4.03 14.90
N THR A 53 -2.02 -3.43 14.54
CA THR A 53 -1.49 -2.23 15.18
C THR A 53 -1.16 -1.16 14.15
N MET A 54 -1.27 0.10 14.57
CA MET A 54 -0.74 1.26 13.87
C MET A 54 0.50 1.83 14.54
N LYS A 55 1.04 1.16 15.57
CA LYS A 55 2.28 1.57 16.22
C LYS A 55 3.48 1.04 15.47
N GLY A 56 4.26 1.95 14.92
CA GLY A 56 5.53 1.61 14.30
C GLY A 56 5.93 2.59 13.22
N PRO A 57 7.17 2.48 12.74
CA PRO A 57 7.64 3.29 11.64
C PRO A 57 6.82 3.02 10.37
N GLY A 58 6.37 4.09 9.71
CA GLY A 58 5.61 4.01 8.45
C GLY A 58 4.12 3.67 8.60
N LEU A 59 3.67 3.20 9.77
CA LEU A 59 2.27 2.91 10.05
C LEU A 59 1.54 4.22 10.35
N ARG A 60 0.53 4.55 9.54
CA ARG A 60 -0.18 5.82 9.60
C ARG A 60 -1.52 5.74 8.90
N LYS A 61 -2.39 6.69 9.21
CA LYS A 61 -3.58 6.97 8.39
C LYS A 61 -3.12 7.57 7.06
N LEU A 62 -3.66 7.03 5.96
CA LEU A 62 -3.41 7.54 4.62
C LEU A 62 -4.36 8.71 4.34
N LYS A 63 -3.85 9.73 3.67
CA LYS A 63 -4.61 10.90 3.24
C LYS A 63 -4.21 11.20 1.80
N GLY A 64 -5.19 11.47 0.94
CA GLY A 64 -4.93 11.69 -0.48
C GLY A 64 -4.41 10.44 -1.19
N GLY A 65 -3.82 10.66 -2.35
CA GLY A 65 -3.39 9.61 -3.25
C GLY A 65 -4.53 8.79 -3.85
N ARG A 66 -4.16 7.66 -4.44
CA ARG A 66 -5.05 6.68 -5.07
C ARG A 66 -4.82 5.31 -4.46
N ILE A 67 -5.90 4.55 -4.37
CA ILE A 67 -5.87 3.14 -4.01
C ILE A 67 -6.11 2.32 -5.28
N ILE A 68 -5.27 1.32 -5.50
CA ILE A 68 -5.50 0.29 -6.50
C ILE A 68 -5.45 -1.08 -5.85
N GLU A 69 -6.25 -1.99 -6.39
CA GLU A 69 -6.25 -3.40 -6.01
C GLU A 69 -5.48 -4.21 -7.03
N ALA A 70 -4.59 -5.07 -6.55
CA ALA A 70 -3.86 -6.06 -7.33
C ALA A 70 -4.01 -7.42 -6.68
N ASP A 71 -3.81 -8.48 -7.46
CA ASP A 71 -3.79 -9.84 -6.92
C ASP A 71 -2.72 -9.97 -5.82
N SER A 72 -3.11 -10.45 -4.64
CA SER A 72 -2.18 -10.65 -3.51
C SER A 72 -0.99 -11.53 -3.88
N ASN A 73 -1.20 -12.53 -4.76
CA ASN A 73 -0.15 -13.41 -5.29
C ASN A 73 0.88 -12.68 -6.18
N LYS A 74 0.55 -11.50 -6.71
CA LYS A 74 1.41 -10.69 -7.58
C LYS A 74 2.19 -9.62 -6.79
N ILE A 75 1.78 -9.31 -5.56
CA ILE A 75 2.45 -8.33 -4.69
C ILE A 75 3.95 -8.61 -4.51
N PRO A 76 4.42 -9.85 -4.23
CA PRO A 76 5.85 -10.11 -4.11
C PRO A 76 6.64 -9.77 -5.39
N ARG A 77 6.01 -9.95 -6.57
CA ARG A 77 6.61 -9.60 -7.85
C ARG A 77 6.65 -8.09 -8.09
N ILE A 78 5.60 -7.37 -7.72
CA ILE A 78 5.52 -5.89 -7.79
C ILE A 78 6.55 -5.24 -6.87
N VAL A 79 6.72 -5.77 -5.67
CA VAL A 79 7.74 -5.29 -4.72
C VAL A 79 9.14 -5.59 -5.25
N GLY A 80 9.35 -6.78 -5.81
CA GLY A 80 10.63 -7.23 -6.29
C GLY A 80 11.58 -7.66 -5.15
N LYS A 81 12.72 -8.24 -5.52
CA LYS A 81 13.70 -8.75 -4.56
C LYS A 81 14.24 -7.60 -3.70
N GLN A 82 14.09 -7.70 -2.38
CA GLN A 82 14.47 -6.64 -1.42
C GLN A 82 13.79 -5.29 -1.70
N GLY A 83 12.64 -5.27 -2.38
CA GLY A 83 11.96 -4.02 -2.73
C GLY A 83 12.56 -3.29 -3.95
N SER A 84 13.44 -3.93 -4.71
CA SER A 84 14.12 -3.26 -5.83
C SER A 84 13.18 -2.69 -6.90
N MET A 85 12.10 -3.42 -7.20
CA MET A 85 11.15 -3.02 -8.25
C MET A 85 10.28 -1.86 -7.80
N ILE A 86 9.72 -1.93 -6.59
CA ILE A 86 8.93 -0.82 -6.05
C ILE A 86 9.77 0.43 -5.82
N SER A 87 11.03 0.29 -5.37
CA SER A 87 11.94 1.43 -5.23
C SER A 87 12.24 2.09 -6.57
N MET A 88 12.47 1.31 -7.63
CA MET A 88 12.66 1.84 -8.98
C MET A 88 11.45 2.64 -9.47
N ILE A 89 10.24 2.15 -9.24
CA ILE A 89 9.01 2.86 -9.62
C ILE A 89 8.87 4.16 -8.83
N LYS A 90 9.13 4.12 -7.52
CA LYS A 90 9.13 5.32 -6.66
C LYS A 90 10.12 6.37 -7.14
N GLU A 91 11.35 5.96 -7.46
CA GLU A 91 12.41 6.86 -7.92
C GLU A 91 12.06 7.50 -9.27
N ALA A 92 11.56 6.71 -10.22
CA ALA A 92 11.20 7.20 -11.56
C ALA A 92 9.97 8.11 -11.55
N THR A 93 8.94 7.76 -10.78
CA THR A 93 7.66 8.51 -10.73
C THR A 93 7.66 9.61 -9.68
N LYS A 94 8.61 9.62 -8.74
CA LYS A 94 8.62 10.49 -7.56
C LYS A 94 7.35 10.39 -6.70
N CYS A 95 6.65 9.25 -6.75
CA CYS A 95 5.48 8.97 -5.92
C CYS A 95 5.88 8.22 -4.65
N ASP A 96 5.14 8.44 -3.55
CA ASP A 96 5.16 7.49 -2.44
C ASP A 96 4.22 6.33 -2.77
N ILE A 97 4.68 5.10 -2.55
CA ILE A 97 3.95 3.88 -2.89
C ILE A 97 4.03 2.92 -1.71
N ILE A 98 2.88 2.45 -1.24
CA ILE A 98 2.81 1.46 -0.17
C ILE A 98 2.03 0.26 -0.69
N ALA A 99 2.73 -0.86 -0.87
CA ALA A 99 2.12 -2.11 -1.29
C ALA A 99 1.81 -2.99 -0.07
N GLY A 100 0.53 -3.17 0.23
CA GLY A 100 0.05 -4.09 1.23
C GLY A 100 0.09 -5.54 0.73
N GLN A 101 0.43 -6.48 1.62
CA GLN A 101 0.45 -7.91 1.29
C GLN A 101 -0.95 -8.47 0.94
N ASN A 102 -2.00 -7.71 1.27
CA ASN A 102 -3.39 -8.00 0.96
C ASN A 102 -3.83 -7.55 -0.44
N GLY A 103 -2.90 -7.11 -1.30
CA GLY A 103 -3.26 -6.68 -2.66
C GLY A 103 -3.65 -5.21 -2.77
N ILE A 104 -3.82 -4.50 -1.64
CA ILE A 104 -4.13 -3.06 -1.65
C ILE A 104 -2.83 -2.28 -1.79
N ILE A 105 -2.74 -1.44 -2.82
CA ILE A 105 -1.59 -0.57 -3.06
C ILE A 105 -2.06 0.87 -3.01
N TRP A 106 -1.41 1.67 -2.17
CA TRP A 106 -1.60 3.12 -2.12
C TRP A 106 -0.47 3.83 -2.87
N ILE A 107 -0.84 4.84 -3.65
CA ILE A 107 0.07 5.62 -4.49
C ILE A 107 -0.28 7.10 -4.27
N ASP A 108 0.70 7.92 -3.93
CA ASP A 108 0.50 9.36 -3.70
C ASP A 108 1.59 10.18 -4.38
N GLY A 109 1.17 11.18 -5.14
CA GLY A 109 2.06 12.04 -5.90
C GLY A 109 1.30 13.03 -6.77
N ALA A 110 2.01 13.62 -7.75
CA ALA A 110 1.34 14.44 -8.76
C ALA A 110 0.40 13.57 -9.62
N PRO A 111 -0.78 14.06 -10.05
CA PRO A 111 -1.77 13.24 -10.77
C PRO A 111 -1.23 12.48 -11.98
N GLU A 112 -0.33 13.09 -12.75
CA GLU A 112 0.30 12.48 -13.92
C GLU A 112 1.33 11.40 -13.55
N ASN A 113 1.95 11.54 -12.38
CA ASN A 113 2.93 10.58 -11.89
C ASN A 113 2.25 9.38 -11.24
N GLU A 114 1.14 9.62 -10.53
CA GLU A 114 0.27 8.56 -10.01
C GLU A 114 -0.25 7.69 -11.16
N LEU A 115 -0.70 8.30 -12.26
CA LEU A 115 -1.17 7.56 -13.43
C LEU A 115 -0.06 6.68 -14.02
N LEU A 116 1.16 7.21 -14.15
CA LEU A 116 2.31 6.45 -14.63
C LEU A 116 2.66 5.29 -13.69
N ALA A 117 2.64 5.51 -12.38
CA ALA A 117 2.87 4.46 -11.38
C ALA A 117 1.81 3.36 -11.47
N ILE A 118 0.52 3.73 -11.62
CA ILE A 118 -0.58 2.77 -11.80
C ILE A 118 -0.38 1.94 -13.06
N MET A 119 -0.09 2.58 -14.20
CA MET A 119 0.16 1.88 -15.47
C MET A 119 1.33 0.91 -15.35
N CYS A 120 2.42 1.33 -14.70
CA CYS A 120 3.57 0.49 -14.46
C CYS A 120 3.22 -0.74 -13.60
N ILE A 121 2.48 -0.55 -12.51
CA ILE A 121 2.07 -1.65 -11.62
C ILE A 121 1.16 -2.64 -12.35
N ARG A 122 0.20 -2.16 -13.15
CA ARG A 122 -0.67 -3.02 -13.98
C ARG A 122 0.12 -3.81 -15.01
N LYS A 123 1.09 -3.17 -15.67
CA LYS A 123 1.99 -3.85 -16.60
C LYS A 123 2.80 -4.96 -15.93
N ILE A 124 3.28 -4.74 -14.70
CA ILE A 124 3.99 -5.76 -13.91
C ILE A 124 3.06 -6.92 -13.54
N GLU A 125 1.82 -6.64 -13.18
CA GLU A 125 0.82 -7.65 -12.84
C GLU A 125 0.56 -8.60 -14.02
N GLU A 126 0.30 -8.04 -15.19
CA GLU A 126 0.06 -8.75 -16.46
C GLU A 126 1.30 -9.55 -16.91
N GLU A 127 2.48 -8.93 -16.90
CA GLU A 127 3.73 -9.50 -17.41
C GLU A 127 4.55 -10.26 -16.34
N SER A 128 3.98 -10.49 -15.16
CA SER A 128 4.65 -11.10 -14.01
C SER A 128 5.32 -12.46 -14.28
N HIS A 129 4.87 -13.17 -15.32
CA HIS A 129 5.38 -14.47 -15.76
C HIS A 129 6.61 -14.38 -16.67
N LEU A 130 6.93 -13.20 -17.20
CA LEU A 130 8.02 -13.01 -18.16
C LEU A 130 9.38 -12.86 -17.46
N SER A 131 10.42 -13.38 -18.11
CA SER A 131 11.82 -13.11 -17.77
C SER A 131 12.25 -11.72 -18.25
N GLY A 132 13.19 -11.08 -17.55
CA GLY A 132 13.70 -9.75 -17.93
C GLY A 132 12.71 -8.60 -17.70
N LEU A 133 11.69 -8.80 -16.86
CA LEU A 133 10.65 -7.78 -16.61
C LEU A 133 11.26 -6.47 -16.08
N THR A 134 12.30 -6.54 -15.24
CA THR A 134 12.96 -5.35 -14.69
C THR A 134 13.46 -4.40 -15.77
N ASP A 135 14.12 -4.92 -16.81
CA ASP A 135 14.67 -4.10 -17.88
C ASP A 135 13.56 -3.49 -18.75
N LYS A 136 12.49 -4.26 -19.01
CA LYS A 136 11.31 -3.77 -19.72
C LYS A 136 10.61 -2.64 -18.97
N ILE A 137 10.45 -2.78 -17.65
CA ILE A 137 9.82 -1.77 -16.80
C ILE A 137 10.69 -0.53 -16.73
N LYS A 138 12.01 -0.69 -16.64
CA LYS A 138 12.94 0.44 -16.68
C LYS A 138 12.82 1.22 -17.98
N ALA A 139 12.83 0.54 -19.13
CA ALA A 139 12.64 1.19 -20.43
C ALA A 139 11.28 1.90 -20.53
N PHE A 140 10.21 1.26 -20.05
CA PHE A 140 8.87 1.85 -20.02
C PHE A 140 8.83 3.13 -19.16
N LEU A 141 9.47 3.11 -17.98
CA LEU A 141 9.53 4.28 -17.10
C LEU A 141 10.36 5.42 -17.73
N GLU A 142 11.49 5.11 -18.36
CA GLU A 142 12.34 6.11 -19.03
C GLU A 142 11.64 6.79 -20.22
N GLU A 143 10.93 6.01 -21.05
CA GLU A 143 10.19 6.54 -22.21
C GLU A 143 9.06 7.49 -21.76
N ASN A 144 8.30 7.11 -20.75
CA ASN A 144 7.14 7.88 -20.29
C ASN A 144 7.53 9.03 -19.32
N ALA A 145 8.68 8.94 -18.65
CA ALA A 145 9.21 10.05 -17.85
C ALA A 145 9.80 11.16 -18.73
N ASN A 146 10.40 10.81 -19.88
CA ASN A 146 11.02 11.78 -20.80
C ASN A 146 10.02 12.53 -21.69
N GLN A 147 8.84 11.97 -21.96
CA GLN A 147 7.76 12.68 -22.68
C GLN A 147 7.17 13.88 -21.90
N LYS A 148 7.61 14.08 -20.64
CA LYS A 148 7.20 15.18 -19.76
C LYS A 148 8.16 16.39 -19.79
N ASN A 149 9.21 16.36 -20.61
CA ASN A 149 10.14 17.47 -20.82
C ASN A 149 9.90 18.18 -22.16
#